data_AF-A0A9W7XHA9-F1
#
_entry.id   AF-A0A9W7XHA9-F1
#
_cell.length_a   1.000
_cell.length_b   1.000
_cell.length_c   1.000
_cell.angle_alpha   90.00
_cell.angle_beta   90.00
_cell.angle_gamma   90.00
#
_symmetry.space_group_name_H-M   'P 1'
#
loop_
_entity.id
_entity.type
_entity.pdbx_description
1 polymer ?
#
loop_
_entity_poly.entity_id
_entity_poly.type
_entity_poly.pdbx_seq_one_letter_code
_entity_poly.pdbx_strand_id
1 'polypeptide(L)'
;MSQHTKQARLHRPSSELVDERSRIWTSSAPHASLPKDTEDIIEEATKPLDDIRDAMSRPHVQKSLNNNMMEIMAWDLMELMTAENGYNQHIRRFLNIILEDDPDTAHLELIDSSNMQEVALRDQLLQLVQESLSRSDEFLYRVSESRDKVAFAIEQRTQLKNQLDKAASSNPAKCKD
;
A
#
# COMPACT_ATOMS: atom_id res chain seq x y z
N MET A 1 -10.03 -7.84 -48.07
CA MET A 1 -10.92 -7.58 -46.92
C MET A 1 -10.20 -8.04 -45.67
N SER A 2 -9.95 -7.07 -44.78
CA SER A 2 -9.16 -7.19 -43.57
C SER A 2 -10.09 -7.57 -42.41
N GLN A 3 -9.72 -8.58 -41.60
CA GLN A 3 -10.12 -8.62 -40.20
C GLN A 3 -8.92 -9.08 -39.36
N HIS A 4 -8.40 -8.14 -38.59
CA HIS A 4 -7.40 -8.31 -37.56
C HIS A 4 -8.06 -8.87 -36.30
N THR A 5 -7.48 -9.91 -35.71
CA THR A 5 -7.71 -10.25 -34.30
C THR A 5 -6.35 -10.19 -33.60
N LYS A 6 -6.07 -9.07 -32.93
CA LYS A 6 -4.87 -8.88 -32.10
C LYS A 6 -5.13 -9.53 -30.75
N GLN A 7 -4.52 -10.68 -30.48
CA GLN A 7 -4.34 -11.17 -29.11
C GLN A 7 -3.25 -10.33 -28.44
N ALA A 8 -3.63 -9.56 -27.42
CA ALA A 8 -2.70 -8.92 -26.52
C ALA A 8 -2.06 -9.99 -25.63
N ARG A 9 -0.79 -10.31 -25.88
CA ARG A 9 0.05 -11.06 -24.95
C ARG A 9 0.29 -10.19 -23.72
N LEU A 10 -0.28 -10.55 -22.57
CA LEU A 10 0.13 -10.03 -21.28
C LEU A 10 1.62 -10.38 -21.08
N HIS A 11 2.48 -9.37 -21.22
CA HIS A 11 3.87 -9.47 -20.81
C HIS A 11 3.92 -9.54 -19.29
N ARG A 12 4.32 -10.71 -18.78
CA ARG A 12 4.85 -10.88 -17.42
C ARG A 12 6.00 -9.87 -17.26
N PRO A 13 6.02 -9.02 -16.21
CA PRO A 13 7.18 -8.17 -15.98
C PRO A 13 8.38 -9.06 -15.70
N SER A 14 9.41 -8.93 -16.54
CA SER A 14 10.67 -9.64 -16.44
C SER A 14 11.29 -9.46 -15.05
N SER A 15 11.89 -10.54 -14.55
CA SER A 15 12.68 -10.66 -13.31
C SER A 15 13.90 -9.74 -13.23
N GLU A 16 14.07 -8.78 -14.16
CA GLU A 16 15.23 -7.89 -14.26
C GLU A 16 15.12 -6.65 -13.35
N LEU A 17 13.93 -6.29 -12.86
CA LEU A 17 13.74 -5.14 -11.97
C LEU A 17 14.22 -5.38 -10.53
N VAL A 18 14.53 -6.63 -10.15
CA VAL A 18 15.00 -6.96 -8.80
C VAL A 18 16.51 -6.73 -8.68
N ASP A 19 17.26 -6.81 -9.78
CA ASP A 19 18.72 -6.65 -9.77
C ASP A 19 19.18 -5.18 -9.72
N GLU A 20 18.35 -4.25 -10.21
CA GLU A 20 18.65 -2.81 -10.20
C GLU A 20 18.61 -2.23 -8.77
N ARG A 21 17.78 -2.80 -7.87
CA ARG A 21 17.67 -2.36 -6.47
C ARG A 21 18.89 -2.77 -5.63
N SER A 22 19.57 -3.84 -6.00
CA SER A 22 20.76 -4.36 -5.30
C SER A 22 22.00 -3.48 -5.51
N ARG A 23 22.09 -2.76 -6.64
CA ARG A 23 23.26 -1.91 -6.95
C ARG A 23 23.30 -0.58 -6.19
N ILE A 24 22.17 -0.11 -5.67
CA ILE A 24 22.11 1.20 -4.99
C ILE A 24 22.77 1.14 -3.60
N TRP A 25 22.85 -0.05 -3.00
CA TRP A 25 23.29 -0.21 -1.59
C TRP A 25 24.70 -0.78 -1.42
N THR A 26 25.38 -1.25 -2.47
CA THR A 26 26.65 -2.00 -2.34
C THR A 26 27.88 -1.29 -2.91
N SER A 27 27.80 -0.03 -3.32
CA SER A 27 28.99 0.70 -3.80
C SER A 27 28.99 2.16 -3.37
N SER A 28 29.11 2.38 -2.07
CA SER A 28 29.58 3.67 -1.56
C SER A 28 30.69 3.37 -0.56
N ALA A 29 31.93 3.63 -0.99
CA ALA A 29 33.04 3.71 -0.05
C ALA A 29 32.66 4.71 1.06
N PRO A 30 33.00 4.47 2.34
CA PRO A 30 32.48 5.24 3.49
C PRO A 30 32.76 6.75 3.49
N HIS A 31 33.52 7.25 2.50
CA HIS A 31 34.00 8.62 2.41
C HIS A 31 34.00 9.18 0.96
N ALA A 32 33.18 8.63 0.06
CA ALA A 32 32.99 9.27 -1.24
C ALA A 32 32.28 10.62 -1.01
N SER A 33 32.97 11.72 -1.30
CA SER A 33 32.37 13.06 -1.31
C SER A 33 31.16 13.05 -2.22
N LEU A 34 30.01 13.49 -1.71
CA LEU A 34 28.80 13.63 -2.52
C LEU A 34 29.11 14.57 -3.70
N PRO A 35 28.47 14.36 -4.86
CA PRO A 35 28.53 15.35 -5.93
C PRO A 35 28.15 16.72 -5.35
N LYS A 36 28.93 17.75 -5.66
CA LYS A 36 28.82 19.10 -5.07
C LYS A 36 27.39 19.64 -5.06
N ASP A 37 26.64 19.36 -6.12
CA ASP A 37 25.24 19.73 -6.29
C ASP A 37 24.31 19.08 -5.24
N THR A 38 24.66 17.89 -4.74
CA THR A 38 23.88 17.16 -3.72
C THR A 38 24.08 17.74 -2.33
N GLU A 39 25.31 18.16 -2.01
CA GLU A 39 25.64 18.80 -0.73
C GLU A 39 24.86 20.12 -0.58
N ASP A 40 24.84 20.94 -1.63
CA ASP A 40 24.11 22.21 -1.69
C ASP A 40 22.58 21.99 -1.59
N ILE A 41 22.04 20.95 -2.23
CA ILE A 41 20.62 20.59 -2.14
C ILE A 41 20.25 20.14 -0.72
N ILE A 42 21.11 19.36 -0.06
CA ILE A 42 20.88 18.90 1.30
C ILE A 42 20.93 20.09 2.27
N GLU A 43 21.90 20.99 2.13
CA GLU A 43 22.02 22.18 2.97
C GLU A 43 20.78 23.07 2.85
N GLU A 44 20.29 23.31 1.63
CA GLU A 44 19.08 24.12 1.39
C GLU A 44 17.79 23.42 1.88
N ALA A 45 17.72 22.09 1.78
CA ALA A 45 16.57 21.31 2.25
C ALA A 45 16.53 21.17 3.78
N THR A 46 17.68 21.19 4.46
CA THR A 46 17.78 21.04 5.91
C THR A 46 17.76 22.35 6.68
N LYS A 47 17.90 23.49 5.98
CA LYS A 47 17.79 24.82 6.57
C LYS A 47 16.41 24.99 7.25
N PRO A 48 16.34 25.49 8.50
CA PRO A 48 15.08 25.72 9.18
C PRO A 48 14.17 26.66 8.37
N LEU A 49 12.86 26.45 8.49
CA LEU A 49 11.84 27.28 7.85
C LEU A 49 11.52 28.45 8.77
N ASP A 50 11.84 29.67 8.35
CA ASP A 50 11.65 30.87 9.18
C ASP A 50 10.27 31.53 8.97
N ASP A 51 9.76 31.52 7.74
CA ASP A 51 8.49 32.15 7.35
C ASP A 51 7.72 31.26 6.36
N ILE A 52 6.39 31.41 6.32
CA ILE A 52 5.50 30.75 5.36
C ILE A 52 5.93 31.03 3.91
N ARG A 53 6.43 32.25 3.64
CA ARG A 53 6.93 32.64 2.31
C ARG A 53 8.18 31.88 1.91
N ASP A 54 9.10 31.65 2.85
CA ASP A 54 10.31 30.87 2.66
C ASP A 54 9.97 29.40 2.35
N ALA A 55 9.02 28.83 3.09
CA ALA A 55 8.49 27.49 2.80
C ALA A 55 7.87 27.38 1.40
N MET A 56 7.18 28.42 0.94
CA MET A 56 6.56 28.44 -0.39
C MET A 56 7.54 28.68 -1.53
N SER A 57 8.65 29.39 -1.30
CA SER A 57 9.70 29.54 -2.31
C SER A 57 10.51 28.27 -2.54
N ARG A 58 10.51 27.35 -1.57
CA ARG A 58 11.33 26.15 -1.63
C ARG A 58 10.69 25.07 -2.53
N PRO A 59 11.35 24.64 -3.62
CA PRO A 59 10.78 23.72 -4.59
C PRO A 59 10.52 22.31 -3.99
N HIS A 60 11.31 21.89 -3.01
CA HIS A 60 11.13 20.60 -2.35
C HIS A 60 9.87 20.56 -1.47
N VAL A 61 9.52 21.66 -0.80
CA VAL A 61 8.27 21.77 -0.02
C VAL A 61 7.07 21.70 -0.95
N GLN A 62 7.07 22.49 -2.04
CA GLN A 62 6.01 22.43 -3.05
C GLN A 62 5.88 21.04 -3.68
N LYS A 63 7.01 20.39 -3.99
CA LYS A 63 7.02 19.02 -4.50
C LYS A 63 6.38 18.06 -3.51
N SER A 64 6.73 18.12 -2.23
CA SER A 64 6.15 17.27 -1.19
C SER A 64 4.65 17.52 -0.97
N LEU A 65 4.18 18.77 -1.03
CA LEU A 65 2.77 19.13 -0.88
C LEU A 65 1.91 18.73 -2.09
N ASN A 66 2.50 18.71 -3.28
CA ASN A 66 1.81 18.37 -4.53
C ASN A 66 1.98 16.91 -4.96
N ASN A 67 2.84 16.15 -4.29
CA ASN A 67 3.06 14.74 -4.59
C ASN A 67 1.84 13.91 -4.20
N ASN A 68 1.39 13.02 -5.11
CA ASN A 68 0.26 12.11 -4.93
C ASN A 68 0.65 10.72 -4.37
N MET A 69 1.89 10.54 -3.93
CA MET A 69 2.40 9.24 -3.45
C MET A 69 1.56 8.65 -2.32
N MET A 70 1.08 9.48 -1.38
CA MET A 70 0.25 8.98 -0.28
C MET A 70 -1.10 8.48 -0.77
N GLU A 71 -1.70 9.12 -1.76
CA GLU A 71 -2.94 8.68 -2.39
C GLU A 71 -2.75 7.36 -3.13
N ILE A 72 -1.63 7.20 -3.83
CA ILE A 72 -1.27 5.92 -4.47
C ILE A 72 -1.14 4.84 -3.41
N MET A 73 -0.40 5.09 -2.33
CA MET A 73 -0.28 4.12 -1.23
C MET A 73 -1.63 3.79 -0.59
N ALA A 74 -2.49 4.78 -0.36
CA ALA A 74 -3.82 4.54 0.19
C ALA A 74 -4.69 3.67 -0.74
N TRP A 75 -4.57 3.89 -2.05
CA TRP A 75 -5.25 3.09 -3.08
C TRP A 75 -4.72 1.66 -3.11
N ASP A 76 -3.40 1.47 -3.14
CA ASP A 76 -2.75 0.14 -3.11
C ASP A 76 -3.17 -0.65 -1.86
N LEU A 77 -3.21 0.00 -0.68
CA LEU A 77 -3.67 -0.62 0.55
C LEU A 77 -5.15 -1.04 0.46
N MET A 78 -5.99 -0.24 -0.18
CA MET A 78 -7.41 -0.57 -0.38
C MET A 78 -7.59 -1.75 -1.35
N GLU A 79 -6.81 -1.79 -2.43
CA GLU A 79 -6.81 -2.92 -3.37
C GLU A 79 -6.37 -4.21 -2.66
N LEU A 80 -5.29 -4.14 -1.87
CA LEU A 80 -4.78 -5.25 -1.07
C LEU A 80 -5.83 -5.76 -0.08
N MET A 81 -6.50 -4.88 0.66
CA MET A 81 -7.59 -5.26 1.56
C MET A 81 -8.74 -5.95 0.83
N THR A 82 -9.09 -5.44 -0.36
CA THR A 82 -10.21 -5.99 -1.15
C THR A 82 -9.88 -7.40 -1.65
N ALA A 83 -8.66 -7.59 -2.16
CA ALA A 83 -8.18 -8.90 -2.61
C ALA A 83 -8.12 -9.90 -1.45
N GLU A 84 -7.55 -9.51 -0.32
CA GLU A 84 -7.43 -10.36 0.86
C GLU A 84 -8.79 -10.72 1.45
N ASN A 85 -9.73 -9.77 1.51
CA ASN A 85 -11.10 -10.05 1.94
C ASN A 85 -11.80 -11.06 1.01
N GLY A 86 -11.51 -11.01 -0.29
CA GLY A 86 -11.96 -12.01 -1.26
C GLY A 86 -11.42 -13.41 -0.96
N TYR A 87 -10.13 -13.53 -0.65
CA TYR A 87 -9.55 -14.81 -0.21
C TYR A 87 -10.16 -15.31 1.10
N ASN A 88 -10.38 -14.43 2.08
CA ASN A 88 -11.04 -14.80 3.33
C ASN A 88 -12.46 -15.33 3.13
N GLN A 89 -13.23 -14.77 2.19
CA GLN A 89 -14.55 -15.31 1.87
C GLN A 89 -14.46 -16.75 1.36
N HIS A 90 -13.47 -17.05 0.52
CA HIS A 90 -13.26 -18.43 0.04
C HIS A 90 -12.85 -19.38 1.18
N ILE A 91 -11.98 -18.94 2.08
CA ILE A 91 -11.55 -19.75 3.22
C ILE A 91 -12.71 -19.97 4.20
N ARG A 92 -13.55 -18.95 4.46
CA ARG A 92 -14.77 -19.09 5.28
C ARG A 92 -15.79 -20.04 4.66
N ARG A 93 -15.99 -19.97 3.34
CA ARG A 93 -16.83 -20.94 2.64
C ARG A 93 -16.27 -22.36 2.78
N PHE A 94 -14.97 -22.53 2.58
CA PHE A 94 -14.32 -23.83 2.76
C PHE A 94 -14.49 -24.37 4.18
N LEU A 95 -14.37 -23.51 5.20
CA LEU A 95 -14.66 -23.87 6.59
C LEU A 95 -16.10 -24.38 6.74
N ASN A 96 -17.09 -23.67 6.19
CA ASN A 96 -18.50 -24.07 6.27
C ASN A 96 -18.76 -25.42 5.58
N ILE A 97 -18.07 -25.71 4.47
CA ILE A 97 -18.14 -27.01 3.79
C ILE A 97 -17.64 -28.13 4.71
N ILE A 98 -16.50 -27.94 5.40
CA ILE A 98 -15.95 -28.94 6.33
C ILE A 98 -16.87 -29.14 7.54
N LEU A 99 -17.54 -28.08 7.97
CA LEU A 99 -18.51 -28.11 9.07
C LEU A 99 -19.89 -28.66 8.66
N GLU A 100 -20.09 -28.97 7.37
CA GLU A 100 -21.38 -29.41 6.79
C GLU A 100 -22.50 -28.36 6.92
N ASP A 101 -22.14 -27.11 7.24
CA ASP A 101 -23.05 -25.97 7.38
C ASP A 101 -23.34 -25.26 6.04
N ASP A 102 -22.63 -25.62 4.97
CA ASP A 102 -22.82 -25.03 3.64
C ASP A 102 -24.04 -25.65 2.93
N PRO A 103 -25.05 -24.86 2.56
CA PRO A 103 -26.31 -25.38 1.99
C PRO A 103 -26.13 -26.04 0.62
N ASP A 104 -25.09 -25.66 -0.14
CA ASP A 104 -24.85 -26.22 -1.47
C ASP A 104 -24.17 -27.60 -1.37
N THR A 105 -23.45 -27.89 -0.29
CA THR A 105 -22.70 -29.14 -0.12
C THR A 105 -23.18 -30.02 1.02
N ALA A 106 -24.13 -29.58 1.85
CA ALA A 106 -24.66 -30.33 3.00
C ALA A 106 -25.22 -31.72 2.66
N HIS A 107 -25.56 -31.97 1.38
CA HIS A 107 -26.03 -33.27 0.91
C HIS A 107 -24.91 -34.27 0.56
N LEU A 108 -23.65 -33.81 0.55
CA LEU A 108 -22.49 -34.63 0.31
C LEU A 108 -21.91 -35.01 1.68
N GLU A 109 -22.09 -36.27 2.09
CA GLU A 109 -21.38 -36.83 3.24
C GLU A 109 -19.89 -36.98 2.86
N LEU A 110 -19.12 -35.91 3.06
CA LEU A 110 -17.71 -35.83 2.63
C LEU A 110 -16.76 -36.60 3.56
N ILE A 111 -17.19 -36.90 4.78
CA ILE A 111 -16.36 -37.46 5.85
C ILE A 111 -17.10 -38.61 6.52
N ASP A 112 -16.48 -39.80 6.53
CA ASP A 112 -17.02 -40.93 7.26
C ASP A 112 -16.77 -40.75 8.76
N SER A 113 -17.82 -40.37 9.49
CA SER A 113 -17.77 -40.16 10.94
C SER A 113 -17.43 -41.43 11.73
N SER A 114 -17.53 -42.61 11.12
CA SER A 114 -17.12 -43.89 11.73
C SER A 114 -15.62 -44.18 11.56
N ASN A 115 -14.94 -43.50 10.63
CA ASN A 115 -13.52 -43.58 10.42
C ASN A 115 -12.76 -42.57 11.30
N MET A 116 -12.27 -43.03 12.45
CA MET A 116 -11.51 -42.21 13.41
C MET A 116 -10.29 -41.49 12.79
N GLN A 117 -9.69 -42.04 11.72
CA GLN A 117 -8.56 -41.40 11.05
C GLN A 117 -9.01 -40.19 10.21
N GLU A 118 -10.14 -40.29 9.52
CA GLU A 118 -10.72 -39.16 8.78
C GLU A 118 -11.20 -38.06 9.71
N VAL A 119 -11.77 -38.42 10.86
CA VAL A 119 -12.15 -37.45 11.90
C VAL A 119 -10.92 -36.70 12.43
N ALA A 120 -9.82 -37.39 12.72
CA ALA A 120 -8.59 -36.74 13.18
C ALA A 120 -7.98 -35.80 12.11
N LEU A 121 -8.02 -36.20 10.84
CA LEU A 121 -7.56 -35.37 9.72
C LEU A 121 -8.45 -34.14 9.51
N ARG A 122 -9.77 -34.30 9.68
CA ARG A 122 -10.74 -33.20 9.64
C ARG A 122 -10.43 -32.17 10.73
N ASP A 123 -10.21 -32.61 11.96
CA ASP A 123 -9.92 -31.72 13.07
C ASP A 123 -8.60 -30.95 12.85
N GLN A 124 -7.58 -31.63 12.32
CA GLN A 124 -6.33 -30.97 11.95
C GLN A 124 -6.53 -29.93 10.84
N LEU A 125 -7.33 -30.25 9.82
CA LEU A 125 -7.65 -29.33 8.74
C LEU A 125 -8.45 -28.13 9.25
N LEU A 126 -9.43 -28.34 10.13
CA LEU A 126 -10.20 -27.28 10.78
C LEU A 126 -9.28 -26.32 11.55
N GLN A 127 -8.33 -26.87 12.32
CA GLN A 127 -7.36 -26.05 13.05
C GLN A 127 -6.54 -25.17 12.11
N LEU A 128 -6.03 -25.73 11.01
CA LEU A 128 -5.24 -24.98 10.02
C LEU A 128 -6.07 -23.89 9.33
N VAL A 129 -7.31 -24.18 8.96
CA VAL A 129 -8.22 -23.23 8.32
C VAL A 129 -8.56 -22.08 9.28
N GLN A 130 -8.87 -22.38 10.54
CA GLN A 130 -9.14 -21.38 11.56
C GLN A 130 -7.92 -20.51 11.86
N GLU A 131 -6.73 -21.11 11.94
CA GLU A 131 -5.49 -20.35 12.11
C GLU A 131 -5.22 -19.43 10.92
N SER A 132 -5.42 -19.92 9.69
CA SER A 132 -5.28 -19.12 8.48
C SER A 132 -6.24 -17.92 8.46
N LEU A 133 -7.50 -18.13 8.84
CA LEU A 133 -8.49 -17.06 8.95
C LEU A 133 -8.09 -16.02 9.99
N SER A 134 -7.69 -16.48 11.18
CA SER A 134 -7.24 -15.59 12.26
C SER A 134 -6.06 -14.70 11.83
N ARG A 135 -5.06 -15.30 11.18
CA ARG A 135 -3.89 -14.57 10.67
C ARG A 135 -4.27 -13.56 9.58
N SER A 136 -5.19 -13.93 8.68
CA SER A 136 -5.64 -13.04 7.62
C SER A 136 -6.50 -11.89 8.16
N ASP A 137 -7.38 -12.15 9.13
CA ASP A 137 -8.16 -11.10 9.80
C ASP A 137 -7.24 -10.12 10.56
N GLU A 138 -6.19 -10.60 11.22
CA GLU A 138 -5.17 -9.74 11.84
C GLU A 138 -4.42 -8.90 10.79
N PHE A 139 -4.04 -9.52 9.67
CA PHE A 139 -3.39 -8.81 8.57
C PHE A 139 -4.29 -7.69 8.01
N LEU A 140 -5.56 -7.98 7.74
CA LEU A 140 -6.56 -7.00 7.29
C LEU A 140 -6.69 -5.84 8.26
N TYR A 141 -6.72 -6.12 9.57
CA TYR A 141 -6.76 -5.10 10.61
C TYR A 141 -5.54 -4.16 10.53
N ARG A 142 -4.32 -4.72 10.44
CA ARG A 142 -3.07 -3.93 10.36
C ARG A 142 -3.01 -3.08 9.08
N VAL A 143 -3.47 -3.63 7.95
CA VAL A 143 -3.52 -2.89 6.67
C VAL A 143 -4.53 -1.75 6.77
N SER A 144 -5.71 -2.00 7.36
CA SER A 144 -6.71 -0.96 7.60
C SER A 144 -6.16 0.18 8.47
N GLU A 145 -5.52 -0.15 9.59
CA GLU A 145 -4.92 0.85 10.49
C GLU A 145 -3.85 1.68 9.76
N SER A 146 -3.03 1.02 8.93
CA SER A 146 -2.02 1.70 8.11
C SER A 146 -2.66 2.64 7.09
N ARG A 147 -3.73 2.21 6.42
CA ARG A 147 -4.49 3.03 5.47
C ARG A 147 -5.07 4.27 6.15
N ASP A 148 -5.63 4.13 7.34
CA ASP A 148 -6.23 5.25 8.08
C ASP A 148 -5.16 6.29 8.48
N LYS A 149 -3.95 5.84 8.86
CA LYS A 149 -2.80 6.73 9.09
C LYS A 149 -2.38 7.48 7.83
N VAL A 150 -2.35 6.80 6.67
CA VAL A 150 -2.05 7.44 5.38
C VAL A 150 -3.14 8.45 5.01
N ALA A 151 -4.42 8.12 5.19
CA ALA A 151 -5.54 9.02 4.95
C ALA A 151 -5.45 10.28 5.81
N PHE A 152 -5.12 10.13 7.09
CA PHE A 152 -4.88 11.26 7.99
C PHE A 152 -3.71 12.14 7.52
N ALA A 153 -2.61 11.55 7.07
CA ALA A 153 -1.47 12.31 6.53
C ALA A 153 -1.82 13.07 5.23
N ILE A 154 -2.63 12.47 4.35
CA ILE A 154 -3.19 13.13 3.15
C ILE A 154 -4.01 14.35 3.56
N GLU A 155 -4.87 14.19 4.58
CA GLU A 155 -5.69 15.28 5.08
C GLU A 155 -4.84 16.42 5.64
N GLN A 156 -3.86 16.12 6.51
CA GLN A 156 -2.94 17.11 7.05
C GLN A 156 -2.18 17.87 5.95
N ARG A 157 -1.65 17.15 4.95
CA ARG A 157 -0.97 17.76 3.80
C ARG A 157 -1.91 18.68 3.02
N THR A 158 -3.16 18.27 2.82
CA THR A 158 -4.17 19.06 2.10
C THR A 158 -4.54 20.32 2.88
N GLN A 159 -4.72 20.20 4.19
CA GLN A 159 -4.96 21.35 5.08
C GLN A 159 -3.78 22.32 5.05
N LEU A 160 -2.54 21.82 5.15
CA LEU A 160 -1.33 22.63 5.09
C LEU A 160 -1.22 23.37 3.76
N LYS A 161 -1.41 22.66 2.64
CA LYS A 161 -1.44 23.26 1.30
C LYS A 161 -2.47 24.38 1.20
N ASN A 162 -3.70 24.14 1.67
CA ASN A 162 -4.76 25.15 1.66
C ASN A 162 -4.43 26.38 2.53
N GLN A 163 -3.77 26.19 3.68
CA GLN A 163 -3.33 27.31 4.52
C GLN A 163 -2.24 28.15 3.83
N LEU A 164 -1.30 27.48 3.17
CA LEU A 164 -0.23 28.13 2.41
C LEU A 164 -0.78 28.90 1.20
N ASP A 165 -1.69 28.31 0.44
CA ASP A 165 -2.35 28.97 -0.70
C ASP A 165 -3.16 30.21 -0.24
N LYS A 166 -3.86 30.11 0.90
CA LYS A 166 -4.56 31.24 1.52
C LYS A 166 -3.59 32.36 1.92
N ALA A 167 -2.49 32.03 2.60
CA ALA A 167 -1.48 33.00 3.01
C ALA A 167 -0.80 33.69 1.81
N ALA A 168 -0.60 32.97 0.71
CA ALA A 168 -0.10 33.53 -0.54
C ALA A 168 -1.12 34.48 -1.19
N SER A 169 -2.41 34.13 -1.17
CA SER A 169 -3.48 34.94 -1.77
C SER A 169 -3.87 36.18 -0.95
N SER A 170 -3.66 36.17 0.37
CA SER A 170 -4.08 37.25 1.27
C SER A 170 -3.14 38.46 1.30
N ASN A 171 -2.08 38.49 0.49
CA ASN A 171 -1.07 39.56 0.58
C ASN A 171 -0.50 40.08 -0.77
N PRO A 172 -1.33 40.55 -1.73
CA PRO A 172 -0.83 41.26 -2.90
C PRO A 172 -0.57 42.78 -2.68
N ALA A 173 -0.71 43.34 -1.47
CA ALA A 173 -0.76 44.80 -1.30
C ALA A 173 -0.10 45.36 -0.02
N LYS A 174 1.22 45.17 0.14
CA LYS A 174 2.07 46.06 0.97
C LYS A 174 3.46 46.28 0.37
N CYS A 175 3.52 46.56 -0.93
CA CYS A 175 4.72 47.12 -1.59
C CYS A 175 4.28 48.00 -2.76
N LYS A 176 3.60 49.12 -2.50
CA LYS A 176 3.72 50.33 -3.33
C LYS A 176 3.58 51.55 -2.43
N ASP A 177 4.59 52.38 -2.57
CA ASP A 177 4.82 53.76 -2.12
C ASP A 177 5.11 54.01 -0.63
#